data_AF-A0AA39DL83-F1
#
_entry.id   AF-A0AA39DL83-F1
#
_cell.length_a   1.000
_cell.length_b   1.000
_cell.length_c   1.000
_cell.angle_alpha   90.00
_cell.angle_beta   90.00
_cell.angle_gamma   90.00
#
_symmetry.space_group_name_H-M   'P 1'
#
loop_
_entity.id
_entity.type
_entity.pdbx_description
1 polymer ?
#
loop_
_entity_poly.entity_id
_entity_poly.type
_entity_poly.pdbx_seq_one_letter_code
_entity_poly.pdbx_strand_id
1 'polypeptide(L)'
;MSGWDEGAVYYSDQAQFPRGGAGAGDPETTATRHSALRKFKEFIRGFESDKNVFPYRESLVHNPTYLRVDMEDLHAFDTDLPAKLRSSPADYLPLFETAAAEVLVSLKSKVAGETGELEEPMTGEVQILLTSKEDSVSMRSLGAQYISKLVKIAGITIAASRTKAKATYVTLLCKNCKNVKIVPCRPGLGGAIVPRSCDHIPQPGEEPCPIDPWIVVPDKSKYVDQQTLKLQENPEDVPTGELPRNMLLSVDRHLVQTIVPGTRLTIMGIYSIYQAANSSASHKGAVAVRQPYIRVVGIEEANEANSRGPAAFTSEDIEEFKKFASEADAYKRICSKIAPSIYGHEDVKKAVACLLFGGSRKNLPDGVKLRGDINVLLLGDPSTAKSQFLKFVEKTAPVAVYTSGKGSSAAGLTASVIRDSSTREFYLEGGAMVLADGGVVCIDEFDKMRAEDRVAIHEAMEQQTISIAKAGITTVLNSRTSVLAAANPPSGRYDDLKTAQDNIDLQTTILSRFDLIFIVKDIRMYSQDKIIASHIIKVHASADAASGDTRTSKEENWLKRYIQYCRTECHPRLSDSASTMLQNNYVKIRQDMRQQANETGEAAAIPITVRQLEAIIRLSEALAKMRL
;
A
#
# COMPACT_ATOMS: atom_id res chain seq x y z
N MET A 1 -30.75 -45.05 -39.45
CA MET A 1 -31.65 -43.91 -39.19
C MET A 1 -31.76 -43.72 -37.68
N SER A 2 -31.06 -42.75 -37.12
CA SER A 2 -31.29 -42.20 -35.77
C SER A 2 -30.38 -40.99 -35.56
N GLY A 3 -30.59 -39.97 -36.40
CA GLY A 3 -30.03 -38.62 -36.20
C GLY A 3 -31.20 -37.69 -35.91
N TRP A 4 -31.83 -37.88 -34.75
CA TRP A 4 -32.71 -36.84 -34.22
C TRP A 4 -31.79 -35.92 -33.45
N ASP A 5 -31.51 -34.75 -34.03
CA ASP A 5 -30.85 -33.65 -33.34
C ASP A 5 -31.53 -33.46 -31.97
N GLU A 6 -30.70 -33.33 -30.92
CA GLU A 6 -31.16 -32.98 -29.59
C GLU A 6 -32.10 -31.77 -29.72
N GLY A 7 -33.36 -31.94 -29.32
CA GLY A 7 -34.37 -30.90 -29.46
C GLY A 7 -33.89 -29.62 -28.78
N ALA A 8 -33.46 -28.64 -29.58
CA ALA A 8 -33.04 -27.36 -29.06
C ALA A 8 -34.25 -26.70 -28.40
N VAL A 9 -34.22 -26.60 -27.08
CA VAL A 9 -35.27 -25.93 -26.32
C VAL A 9 -35.06 -24.43 -26.48
N TYR A 10 -35.86 -23.81 -27.34
CA TYR A 10 -35.95 -22.36 -27.46
C TYR A 10 -37.01 -21.85 -26.47
N TYR A 11 -36.68 -20.81 -25.70
CA TYR A 11 -37.64 -20.11 -24.86
C TYR A 11 -37.90 -18.72 -25.44
N SER A 12 -39.17 -18.35 -25.59
CA SER A 12 -39.60 -17.00 -25.94
C SER A 12 -40.15 -16.28 -24.71
N ASP A 13 -39.62 -15.10 -24.41
CA ASP A 13 -39.99 -14.26 -23.25
C ASP A 13 -41.46 -13.74 -23.24
N GLN A 14 -42.29 -14.12 -24.22
CA GLN A 14 -43.69 -13.67 -24.31
C GLN A 14 -44.65 -14.29 -23.28
N ALA A 15 -44.22 -15.29 -22.49
CA ALA A 15 -45.13 -16.10 -21.66
C ALA A 15 -44.98 -15.92 -20.13
N GLN A 16 -44.42 -14.82 -19.62
CA GLN A 16 -44.30 -14.54 -18.17
C GLN A 16 -45.42 -13.67 -17.58
N PHE A 17 -46.65 -13.76 -18.11
CA PHE A 17 -47.84 -13.32 -17.37
C PHE A 17 -48.91 -14.42 -17.34
N PRO A 18 -48.80 -15.44 -16.48
CA PRO A 18 -49.94 -16.28 -16.16
C PRO A 18 -50.75 -15.61 -15.05
N ARG A 19 -51.95 -15.12 -15.40
CA ARG A 19 -53.05 -15.09 -14.43
C ARG A 19 -53.33 -16.55 -14.02
N GLY A 20 -52.92 -16.93 -12.82
CA GLY A 20 -53.42 -18.09 -12.07
C GLY A 20 -52.95 -19.46 -12.54
N GLY A 21 -52.20 -20.16 -11.68
CA GLY A 21 -51.93 -21.60 -11.84
C GLY A 21 -50.79 -22.07 -10.94
N ALA A 22 -51.13 -22.67 -9.80
CA ALA A 22 -50.21 -23.17 -8.80
C ALA A 22 -49.38 -24.37 -9.31
N GLY A 23 -48.05 -24.25 -9.22
CA GLY A 23 -47.08 -25.34 -9.38
C GLY A 23 -45.83 -25.02 -8.58
N ALA A 24 -45.43 -25.94 -7.70
CA ALA A 24 -44.46 -25.72 -6.63
C ALA A 24 -43.00 -25.54 -7.14
N GLY A 25 -42.51 -24.31 -7.06
CA GLY A 25 -41.12 -23.91 -7.22
C GLY A 25 -41.03 -22.38 -7.19
N ASP A 26 -40.43 -21.81 -6.13
CA ASP A 26 -40.51 -20.39 -5.74
C ASP A 26 -40.28 -19.38 -6.90
N PRO A 27 -41.33 -18.77 -7.48
CA PRO A 27 -41.22 -17.86 -8.62
C PRO A 27 -40.71 -16.46 -8.26
N GLU A 28 -40.67 -16.09 -6.97
CA GLU A 28 -40.20 -14.76 -6.54
C GLU A 28 -38.68 -14.58 -6.68
N THR A 29 -37.90 -15.65 -6.52
CA THR A 29 -36.42 -15.57 -6.55
C THR A 29 -35.85 -15.44 -7.96
N THR A 30 -36.43 -16.11 -8.95
CA THR A 30 -36.05 -16.04 -10.36
C THR A 30 -36.46 -14.70 -10.99
N ALA A 31 -37.66 -14.19 -10.65
CA ALA A 31 -38.09 -12.84 -11.04
C ALA A 31 -37.13 -11.76 -10.50
N THR A 32 -36.59 -11.96 -9.29
CA THR A 32 -35.63 -11.04 -8.68
C THR A 32 -34.28 -11.00 -9.42
N ARG A 33 -33.77 -12.13 -9.93
CA ARG A 33 -32.49 -12.18 -10.68
C ARG A 33 -32.57 -11.47 -12.03
N HIS A 34 -33.62 -11.71 -12.80
CA HIS A 34 -33.83 -11.02 -14.08
C HIS A 34 -34.08 -9.52 -13.90
N SER A 35 -34.86 -9.15 -12.87
CA SER A 35 -35.08 -7.75 -12.50
C SER A 35 -33.76 -7.05 -12.12
N ALA A 36 -32.91 -7.70 -11.32
CA ALA A 36 -31.59 -7.16 -10.97
C ALA A 36 -30.69 -6.95 -12.19
N LEU A 37 -30.63 -7.94 -13.10
CA LEU A 37 -29.86 -7.84 -14.34
C LEU A 37 -30.32 -6.66 -15.21
N ARG A 38 -31.64 -6.47 -15.35
CA ARG A 38 -32.21 -5.31 -16.06
C ARG A 38 -31.82 -3.99 -15.41
N LYS A 39 -31.93 -3.89 -14.09
CA LYS A 39 -31.53 -2.67 -13.35
C LYS A 39 -30.04 -2.37 -13.51
N PHE A 40 -29.16 -3.37 -13.49
CA PHE A 40 -27.73 -3.15 -13.76
C PHE A 40 -27.48 -2.63 -15.17
N LYS A 41 -28.21 -3.14 -16.18
CA LYS A 41 -28.13 -2.61 -17.55
C LYS A 41 -28.60 -1.16 -17.63
N GLU A 42 -29.70 -0.83 -16.95
CA GLU A 42 -30.23 0.54 -16.87
C GLU A 42 -29.25 1.47 -16.15
N PHE A 43 -28.62 1.02 -15.07
CA PHE A 43 -27.58 1.76 -14.35
C PHE A 43 -26.39 2.11 -15.26
N ILE A 44 -25.80 1.12 -15.94
CA ILE A 44 -24.64 1.36 -16.83
C ILE A 44 -25.00 2.33 -17.98
N ARG A 45 -26.25 2.30 -18.45
CA ARG A 45 -26.72 3.15 -19.56
C ARG A 45 -27.16 4.54 -19.14
N GLY A 46 -27.77 4.65 -17.96
CA GLY A 46 -28.54 5.82 -17.53
C GLY A 46 -27.88 6.63 -16.41
N PHE A 47 -26.78 6.17 -15.82
CA PHE A 47 -26.09 6.93 -14.78
C PHE A 47 -25.34 8.12 -15.38
N GLU A 48 -25.79 9.33 -15.02
CA GLU A 48 -25.21 10.60 -15.40
C GLU A 48 -24.55 11.24 -14.17
N SER A 49 -23.28 11.65 -14.32
CA SER A 49 -22.62 12.51 -13.33
C SER A 49 -22.74 13.97 -13.78
N ASP A 50 -22.68 14.92 -12.84
CA ASP A 50 -22.85 16.37 -13.08
C ASP A 50 -22.16 16.81 -14.38
N LYS A 51 -22.97 17.20 -15.38
CA LYS A 51 -22.66 17.65 -16.76
C LYS A 51 -22.70 16.58 -17.88
N ASN A 52 -23.82 15.89 -18.14
CA ASN A 52 -24.05 15.11 -19.39
C ASN A 52 -22.95 14.07 -19.76
N VAL A 53 -22.07 13.72 -18.84
CA VAL A 53 -21.02 12.72 -19.03
C VAL A 53 -21.51 11.41 -18.44
N PHE A 54 -21.44 10.34 -19.23
CA PHE A 54 -21.79 8.98 -18.81
C PHE A 54 -20.49 8.22 -18.49
N PRO A 55 -19.95 8.33 -17.26
CA PRO A 55 -18.59 7.87 -16.93
C PRO A 55 -18.44 6.36 -17.16
N TYR A 56 -19.45 5.57 -16.80
CA TYR A 56 -19.41 4.12 -16.95
C TYR A 56 -19.49 3.67 -18.41
N ARG A 57 -20.22 4.40 -19.25
CA ARG A 57 -20.31 4.10 -20.68
C ARG A 57 -19.01 4.41 -21.39
N GLU A 58 -18.45 5.59 -21.16
CA GLU A 58 -17.16 5.98 -21.75
C GLU A 58 -16.03 5.09 -21.25
N SER A 59 -16.02 4.75 -19.97
CA SER A 59 -15.04 3.84 -19.37
C SER A 59 -15.11 2.43 -19.98
N LEU A 60 -16.31 1.89 -20.22
CA LEU A 60 -16.50 0.60 -20.91
C LEU A 60 -16.06 0.63 -22.38
N VAL A 61 -16.24 1.76 -23.07
CA VAL A 61 -15.80 1.91 -24.46
C VAL A 61 -14.27 2.00 -24.53
N HIS A 62 -13.65 2.74 -23.62
CA HIS A 62 -12.19 2.86 -23.55
C HIS A 62 -11.51 1.58 -23.04
N ASN A 63 -12.08 0.94 -22.01
CA ASN A 63 -11.55 -0.27 -21.38
C ASN A 63 -12.55 -1.41 -21.49
N PRO A 64 -12.44 -2.27 -22.52
CA PRO A 64 -13.40 -3.36 -22.73
C PRO A 64 -13.24 -4.53 -21.75
N THR A 65 -12.24 -4.52 -20.87
CA THR A 65 -11.87 -5.67 -20.04
C THR A 65 -12.21 -5.52 -18.56
N TYR A 66 -12.28 -4.29 -18.03
CA TYR A 66 -12.69 -4.04 -16.66
C TYR A 66 -13.48 -2.74 -16.52
N LEU A 67 -14.38 -2.72 -15.54
CA LEU A 67 -15.17 -1.55 -15.17
C LEU A 67 -14.97 -1.25 -13.69
N ARG A 68 -14.55 -0.02 -13.36
CA ARG A 68 -14.54 0.47 -11.98
C ARG A 68 -15.90 1.09 -11.67
N VAL A 69 -16.50 0.70 -10.55
CA VAL A 69 -17.84 1.13 -10.12
C VAL A 69 -17.79 1.56 -8.67
N ASP A 70 -18.22 2.80 -8.42
CA ASP A 70 -18.38 3.34 -7.07
C ASP A 70 -19.69 2.85 -6.44
N MET A 71 -19.61 2.38 -5.19
CA MET A 71 -20.78 1.93 -4.44
C MET A 71 -21.76 3.06 -4.09
N GLU A 72 -21.25 4.30 -4.01
CA GLU A 72 -22.06 5.51 -3.75
C GLU A 72 -22.99 5.81 -4.94
N ASP A 73 -22.47 5.68 -6.15
CA ASP A 73 -23.21 5.89 -7.40
C ASP A 73 -24.35 4.87 -7.55
N LEU A 74 -24.07 3.61 -7.20
CA LEU A 74 -25.09 2.56 -7.14
C LEU A 74 -26.20 2.90 -6.13
N HIS A 75 -25.83 3.47 -4.98
CA HIS A 75 -26.79 3.91 -3.96
C HIS A 75 -27.60 5.13 -4.38
N ALA A 76 -27.01 6.06 -5.15
CA ALA A 76 -27.70 7.21 -5.70
C ALA A 76 -28.77 6.80 -6.75
N PHE A 77 -28.51 5.74 -7.51
CA PHE A 77 -29.45 5.22 -8.50
C PHE A 77 -30.57 4.35 -7.88
N ASP A 78 -30.23 3.42 -6.98
CA ASP A 78 -31.20 2.53 -6.32
C ASP A 78 -30.74 2.22 -4.89
N THR A 79 -31.62 2.42 -3.91
CA THR A 79 -31.32 2.16 -2.50
C THR A 79 -31.23 0.66 -2.17
N ASP A 80 -31.91 -0.19 -2.94
CA ASP A 80 -32.05 -1.61 -2.60
C ASP A 80 -30.92 -2.49 -3.16
N LEU A 81 -30.36 -2.11 -4.31
CA LEU A 81 -29.33 -2.89 -5.00
C LEU A 81 -28.02 -3.00 -4.20
N PRO A 82 -27.45 -1.91 -3.63
CA PRO A 82 -26.23 -1.99 -2.82
C PRO A 82 -26.40 -2.89 -1.59
N ALA A 83 -27.57 -2.85 -0.93
CA ALA A 83 -27.85 -3.69 0.23
C ALA A 83 -27.86 -5.19 -0.13
N LYS A 84 -28.45 -5.55 -1.28
CA LYS A 84 -28.44 -6.91 -1.83
C LYS A 84 -27.03 -7.34 -2.26
N LEU A 85 -26.27 -6.43 -2.87
CA LEU A 85 -24.88 -6.68 -3.26
C LEU A 85 -23.97 -6.91 -2.03
N ARG A 86 -24.21 -6.22 -0.90
CA ARG A 86 -23.46 -6.46 0.35
C ARG A 86 -23.81 -7.79 1.01
N SER A 87 -25.07 -8.20 0.97
CA SER A 87 -25.54 -9.42 1.64
C SER A 87 -25.17 -10.70 0.88
N SER A 88 -25.17 -10.64 -0.45
CA SER A 88 -24.92 -11.81 -1.33
C SER A 88 -24.06 -11.46 -2.57
N PRO A 89 -22.85 -10.90 -2.39
CA PRO A 89 -22.02 -10.45 -3.50
C PRO A 89 -21.64 -11.56 -4.49
N ALA A 90 -21.54 -12.81 -4.04
CA ALA A 90 -21.14 -13.94 -4.88
C ALA A 90 -22.14 -14.24 -6.01
N ASP A 91 -23.43 -13.97 -5.80
CA ASP A 91 -24.48 -14.19 -6.80
C ASP A 91 -24.71 -12.96 -7.68
N TYR A 92 -24.61 -11.75 -7.11
CA TYR A 92 -24.88 -10.51 -7.83
C TYR A 92 -23.70 -10.01 -8.68
N LEU A 93 -22.44 -10.29 -8.28
CA LEU A 93 -21.27 -9.89 -9.08
C LEU A 93 -21.23 -10.53 -10.47
N PRO A 94 -21.45 -11.86 -10.65
CA PRO A 94 -21.51 -12.46 -11.98
C PRO A 94 -22.66 -11.90 -12.82
N LEU A 95 -23.82 -11.61 -12.23
CA LEU A 95 -24.93 -10.97 -12.93
C LEU A 95 -24.59 -9.55 -13.40
N PHE A 96 -23.74 -8.86 -12.65
CA PHE A 96 -23.26 -7.55 -13.02
C PHE A 96 -22.23 -7.65 -14.16
N GLU A 97 -21.32 -8.63 -14.11
CA GLU A 97 -20.36 -8.92 -15.20
C GLU A 97 -21.09 -9.26 -16.51
N THR A 98 -22.16 -10.06 -16.47
CA THR A 98 -22.97 -10.37 -17.67
C THR A 98 -23.72 -9.14 -18.18
N ALA A 99 -24.29 -8.32 -17.29
CA ALA A 99 -24.93 -7.07 -17.69
C ALA A 99 -23.94 -6.12 -18.39
N ALA A 100 -22.72 -5.98 -17.87
CA ALA A 100 -21.68 -5.16 -18.48
C ALA A 100 -21.25 -5.70 -19.85
N ALA A 101 -21.06 -7.01 -19.97
CA ALA A 101 -20.72 -7.65 -21.25
C ALA A 101 -21.80 -7.43 -22.31
N GLU A 102 -23.08 -7.60 -21.96
CA GLU A 102 -24.20 -7.35 -22.88
C GLU A 102 -24.31 -5.88 -23.31
N VAL A 103 -24.09 -4.94 -22.39
CA VAL A 103 -24.09 -3.50 -22.72
C VAL A 103 -22.94 -3.20 -23.67
N LEU A 104 -21.74 -3.72 -23.42
CA LEU A 104 -20.57 -3.55 -24.29
C LEU A 104 -20.82 -4.10 -25.70
N VAL A 105 -21.41 -5.29 -25.82
CA VAL A 105 -21.82 -5.85 -27.13
C VAL A 105 -22.83 -4.92 -27.82
N SER A 106 -23.82 -4.40 -27.08
CA SER A 106 -24.83 -3.47 -27.64
C SER A 106 -24.26 -2.12 -28.06
N LEU A 107 -23.14 -1.68 -27.48
CA LEU A 107 -22.46 -0.44 -27.84
C LEU A 107 -21.58 -0.66 -29.06
N LYS A 108 -20.82 -1.75 -29.11
CA LYS A 108 -19.97 -2.10 -30.28
C LYS A 108 -20.79 -2.38 -31.53
N SER A 109 -21.92 -3.07 -31.41
CA SER A 109 -22.80 -3.34 -32.56
C SER A 109 -23.41 -2.09 -33.18
N LYS A 110 -23.53 -0.99 -32.42
CA LYS A 110 -23.99 0.31 -32.94
C LYS A 110 -22.89 1.09 -33.66
N VAL A 111 -21.63 0.92 -33.27
CA VAL A 111 -20.48 1.59 -33.91
C VAL A 111 -20.03 0.85 -35.18
N ALA A 112 -20.09 -0.48 -35.19
CA ALA A 112 -19.75 -1.30 -36.35
C ALA A 112 -20.70 -1.13 -37.56
N GLY A 113 -21.82 -0.41 -37.41
CA GLY A 113 -22.72 -0.09 -38.52
C GLY A 113 -22.12 0.88 -39.56
N GLU A 114 -21.02 1.58 -39.25
CA GLU A 114 -20.40 2.56 -40.16
C GLU A 114 -19.14 2.04 -40.87
N THR A 115 -18.48 1.00 -40.37
CA THR A 115 -17.33 0.34 -40.98
C THR A 115 -17.62 -1.14 -41.14
N GLY A 116 -18.05 -1.55 -42.33
CA GLY A 116 -18.57 -2.88 -42.63
C GLY A 116 -17.58 -4.04 -42.59
N GLU A 117 -16.99 -4.31 -41.43
CA GLU A 117 -16.28 -5.55 -41.13
C GLU A 117 -17.01 -6.30 -40.00
N LEU A 118 -17.60 -7.44 -40.37
CA LEU A 118 -18.22 -8.39 -39.45
C LEU A 118 -17.11 -9.17 -38.72
N GLU A 119 -16.53 -8.59 -37.69
CA GLU A 119 -15.80 -9.37 -36.69
C GLU A 119 -16.80 -10.01 -35.71
N GLU A 120 -16.68 -11.32 -35.50
CA GLU A 120 -17.47 -12.04 -34.49
C GLU A 120 -17.33 -11.33 -33.13
N PRO A 121 -18.43 -11.08 -32.39
CA PRO A 121 -18.33 -10.45 -31.08
C PRO A 121 -17.68 -11.45 -30.15
N MET A 122 -16.35 -11.37 -30.04
CA MET A 122 -15.58 -11.97 -28.97
C MET A 122 -16.25 -11.51 -27.67
N THR A 123 -16.93 -12.43 -26.99
CA THR A 123 -17.58 -12.20 -25.70
C THR A 123 -16.48 -11.98 -24.68
N GLY A 124 -15.99 -10.75 -24.62
CA GLY A 124 -15.05 -10.29 -23.61
C GLY A 124 -15.72 -10.42 -22.25
N GLU A 125 -15.20 -11.28 -21.39
CA GLU A 125 -15.59 -11.29 -19.98
C GLU A 125 -15.13 -9.97 -19.36
N VAL A 126 -16.08 -9.12 -18.98
CA VAL A 126 -15.79 -7.87 -18.28
C VAL A 126 -15.67 -8.15 -16.79
N GLN A 127 -14.56 -7.75 -16.17
CA GLN A 127 -14.39 -7.82 -14.73
C GLN A 127 -14.87 -6.52 -14.07
N ILE A 128 -15.64 -6.63 -13.00
CA ILE A 128 -16.10 -5.46 -12.25
C ILE A 128 -15.23 -5.27 -11.01
N LEU A 129 -14.74 -4.03 -10.86
CA LEU A 129 -13.94 -3.57 -9.74
C LEU A 129 -14.80 -2.61 -8.94
N LEU A 130 -15.11 -2.97 -7.69
CA LEU A 130 -15.89 -2.12 -6.81
C LEU A 130 -14.97 -1.20 -6.02
N THR A 131 -15.35 0.07 -5.93
CA THR A 131 -14.69 1.11 -5.15
C THR A 131 -15.71 1.73 -4.18
N SER A 132 -15.28 2.14 -2.98
CA SER A 132 -16.17 2.71 -1.97
C SER A 132 -15.39 3.64 -1.06
N LYS A 133 -15.96 4.81 -0.72
CA LYS A 133 -15.33 5.75 0.22
C LYS A 133 -15.71 5.52 1.68
N GLU A 134 -16.52 4.50 1.97
CA GLU A 134 -16.89 4.14 3.35
C GLU A 134 -15.67 3.84 4.25
N ASP A 135 -15.85 3.96 5.55
CA ASP A 135 -14.80 3.65 6.52
C ASP A 135 -14.38 2.17 6.46
N SER A 136 -13.08 1.94 6.56
CA SER A 136 -12.54 0.59 6.60
C SER A 136 -12.81 -0.09 7.94
N VAL A 137 -13.21 -1.36 7.89
CA VAL A 137 -13.39 -2.21 9.07
C VAL A 137 -12.03 -2.72 9.55
N SER A 138 -11.77 -2.65 10.86
CA SER A 138 -10.54 -3.23 11.45
C SER A 138 -10.53 -4.75 11.27
N MET A 139 -9.36 -5.28 10.90
CA MET A 139 -9.18 -6.71 10.66
C MET A 139 -9.46 -7.57 11.90
N ARG A 140 -9.38 -7.00 13.11
CA ARG A 140 -9.71 -7.68 14.37
C ARG A 140 -11.20 -7.90 14.58
N SER A 141 -12.03 -6.99 14.06
CA SER A 141 -13.48 -7.06 14.17
C SER A 141 -14.13 -8.02 13.18
N LEU A 142 -13.35 -8.57 12.24
CA LEU A 142 -13.79 -9.59 11.29
C LEU A 142 -14.10 -10.91 12.00
N GLY A 143 -15.36 -11.07 12.39
CA GLY A 143 -15.91 -12.30 12.92
C GLY A 143 -16.70 -13.11 11.89
N ALA A 144 -17.35 -14.18 12.36
CA ALA A 144 -18.18 -15.05 11.52
C ALA A 144 -19.40 -14.34 10.88
N GLN A 145 -19.85 -13.22 11.46
CA GLN A 145 -20.99 -12.44 10.96
C GLN A 145 -20.75 -11.80 9.59
N TYR A 146 -19.48 -11.63 9.21
CA TYR A 146 -19.05 -11.06 7.94
C TYR A 146 -18.78 -12.11 6.86
N ILE A 147 -18.95 -13.41 7.17
CA ILE A 147 -18.78 -14.48 6.17
C ILE A 147 -19.77 -14.30 5.02
N SER A 148 -19.24 -14.44 3.80
CA SER A 148 -19.94 -14.26 2.53
C SER A 148 -20.48 -12.86 2.29
N LYS A 149 -20.09 -11.85 3.09
CA LYS A 149 -20.46 -10.45 2.88
C LYS A 149 -19.30 -9.66 2.29
N LEU A 150 -19.65 -8.54 1.66
CA LEU A 150 -18.69 -7.56 1.16
C LEU A 150 -18.15 -6.74 2.35
N VAL A 151 -16.83 -6.67 2.48
CA VAL A 151 -16.15 -5.89 3.51
C VAL A 151 -15.05 -5.03 2.89
N LYS A 152 -14.86 -3.83 3.42
CA LYS A 152 -13.73 -2.96 3.12
C LYS A 152 -12.74 -3.02 4.26
N ILE A 153 -11.50 -3.37 3.96
CA ILE A 153 -10.41 -3.45 4.93
C ILE A 153 -9.22 -2.62 4.46
N ALA A 154 -8.47 -2.07 5.40
CA ALA A 154 -7.22 -1.37 5.14
C ALA A 154 -6.06 -2.15 5.75
N GLY A 155 -4.92 -2.18 5.05
CA GLY A 155 -3.73 -2.87 5.54
C GLY A 155 -2.51 -2.67 4.67
N ILE A 156 -1.40 -3.29 5.07
CA ILE A 156 -0.13 -3.28 4.35
C ILE A 156 0.10 -4.65 3.74
N THR A 157 0.46 -4.70 2.46
CA THR A 157 0.81 -5.99 1.83
C THR A 157 2.20 -6.39 2.27
N ILE A 158 2.35 -7.52 2.97
CA ILE A 158 3.67 -8.03 3.40
C ILE A 158 4.35 -8.73 2.23
N ALA A 159 3.59 -9.56 1.53
CA ALA A 159 4.13 -10.49 0.54
C ALA A 159 3.12 -10.76 -0.55
N ALA A 160 3.63 -10.96 -1.76
CA ALA A 160 2.89 -11.40 -2.93
C ALA A 160 3.46 -12.73 -3.42
N SER A 161 2.58 -13.70 -3.72
CA SER A 161 3.00 -14.94 -4.36
C SER A 161 3.28 -14.74 -5.85
N ARG A 162 3.90 -15.74 -6.48
CA ARG A 162 3.93 -15.81 -7.95
C ARG A 162 2.52 -16.01 -8.51
N THR A 163 2.34 -15.62 -9.76
CA THR A 163 1.09 -15.80 -10.50
C THR A 163 0.86 -17.27 -10.81
N LYS A 164 -0.39 -17.72 -10.68
CA LYS A 164 -0.82 -19.10 -10.92
C LYS A 164 -1.99 -19.08 -11.89
N ALA A 165 -2.02 -20.00 -12.84
CA ALA A 165 -3.15 -20.15 -13.75
C ALA A 165 -4.26 -20.96 -13.07
N LYS A 166 -5.46 -20.38 -12.95
CA LYS A 166 -6.66 -21.04 -12.44
C LYS A 166 -7.67 -21.22 -13.57
N ALA A 167 -8.25 -22.41 -13.71
CA ALA A 167 -9.33 -22.62 -14.69
C ALA A 167 -10.65 -21.97 -14.25
N THR A 168 -11.38 -21.32 -15.17
CA THR A 168 -12.76 -20.83 -14.97
C THR A 168 -13.77 -21.91 -15.30
N TYR A 169 -13.60 -22.59 -16.44
CA TYR A 169 -14.31 -23.81 -16.78
C TYR A 169 -13.31 -24.86 -17.25
N VAL A 170 -13.55 -26.07 -16.79
CA VAL A 170 -12.76 -27.24 -17.15
C VAL A 170 -13.61 -28.11 -18.05
N THR A 171 -13.08 -28.41 -19.22
CA THR A 171 -13.72 -29.33 -20.16
C THR A 171 -13.24 -30.75 -19.85
N LEU A 172 -14.18 -31.59 -19.42
CA LEU A 172 -13.97 -33.00 -19.15
C LEU A 172 -14.35 -33.82 -20.38
N LEU A 173 -13.51 -34.78 -20.73
CA LEU A 173 -13.76 -35.76 -21.78
C LEU A 173 -13.82 -37.14 -21.15
N CYS A 174 -14.92 -37.87 -21.35
CA CYS A 174 -15.02 -39.26 -20.90
C CYS A 174 -14.13 -40.17 -21.75
N LYS A 175 -13.36 -41.07 -21.11
CA LYS A 175 -12.49 -42.04 -21.82
C LYS A 175 -13.26 -43.00 -22.73
N ASN A 176 -14.42 -43.48 -22.29
CA ASN A 176 -15.16 -44.53 -22.98
C ASN A 176 -16.09 -43.95 -24.05
N CYS A 177 -17.03 -43.07 -23.66
CA CYS A 177 -18.02 -42.52 -24.59
C CYS A 177 -17.58 -41.23 -25.31
N LYS A 178 -16.39 -40.70 -25.04
CA LYS A 178 -15.88 -39.43 -25.59
C LYS A 178 -16.82 -38.22 -25.41
N ASN A 179 -17.80 -38.33 -24.51
CA ASN A 179 -18.71 -37.23 -24.22
C ASN A 179 -17.93 -36.08 -23.54
N VAL A 180 -18.26 -34.86 -23.94
CA VAL A 180 -17.62 -33.64 -23.46
C VAL A 180 -18.55 -32.97 -22.44
N LYS A 181 -18.07 -32.78 -21.22
CA LYS A 181 -18.81 -32.08 -20.16
C LYS A 181 -18.01 -30.88 -19.68
N ILE A 182 -18.63 -29.70 -19.73
CA ILE A 182 -18.00 -28.47 -19.24
C ILE A 182 -18.44 -28.29 -17.78
N VAL A 183 -17.47 -28.22 -16.87
CA VAL A 183 -17.73 -28.00 -15.44
C VAL A 183 -17.15 -26.63 -15.05
N PRO A 184 -17.98 -25.70 -14.56
CA PRO A 184 -17.48 -24.43 -14.05
C PRO A 184 -16.76 -24.65 -12.71
N CYS A 185 -15.60 -24.03 -12.56
CA CYS A 185 -14.89 -23.95 -11.29
C CYS A 185 -15.57 -22.94 -10.37
N ARG A 186 -15.64 -23.24 -9.07
CA ARG A 186 -16.13 -22.25 -8.09
C ARG A 186 -15.16 -21.06 -8.03
N PRO A 187 -15.67 -19.81 -7.92
CA PRO A 187 -14.82 -18.64 -7.71
C PRO A 187 -13.98 -18.73 -6.42
N GLY A 188 -12.80 -18.07 -6.38
CA GLY A 188 -11.90 -18.04 -5.23
C GLY A 188 -10.87 -19.18 -5.17
N LEU A 189 -10.55 -19.72 -3.99
CA LEU A 189 -9.59 -20.82 -3.82
C LEU A 189 -10.21 -22.23 -3.98
N GLY A 190 -11.45 -22.31 -4.47
CA GLY A 190 -12.17 -23.57 -4.68
C GLY A 190 -11.82 -24.25 -6.02
N GLY A 191 -11.70 -25.58 -6.01
CA GLY A 191 -11.52 -26.40 -7.21
C GLY A 191 -12.84 -26.78 -7.90
N ALA A 192 -12.73 -27.42 -9.07
CA ALA A 192 -13.85 -28.08 -9.74
C ALA A 192 -14.19 -29.40 -9.04
N ILE A 193 -15.48 -29.67 -8.84
CA ILE A 193 -15.95 -30.98 -8.40
C ILE A 193 -16.22 -31.81 -9.65
N VAL A 194 -15.35 -32.78 -9.91
CA VAL A 194 -15.53 -33.71 -11.03
C VAL A 194 -16.66 -34.68 -10.67
N PRO A 195 -17.72 -34.78 -11.50
CA PRO A 195 -18.80 -35.73 -11.26
C PRO A 195 -18.29 -37.17 -11.40
N ARG A 196 -18.78 -38.08 -10.57
CA ARG A 196 -18.28 -39.47 -10.55
C ARG A 196 -18.86 -40.37 -11.64
N SER A 197 -19.99 -40.00 -12.22
CA SER A 197 -20.66 -40.71 -13.30
C SER A 197 -20.67 -39.87 -14.58
N CYS A 198 -20.74 -40.56 -15.72
CA CYS A 198 -20.97 -39.92 -17.02
C CYS A 198 -22.47 -39.67 -17.23
N ASP A 199 -22.83 -38.53 -17.85
CA ASP A 199 -24.22 -38.19 -18.18
C ASP A 199 -24.72 -38.90 -19.46
N HIS A 200 -23.84 -39.66 -20.14
CA HIS A 200 -24.22 -40.38 -21.36
C HIS A 200 -25.17 -41.53 -21.02
N ILE A 201 -26.36 -41.49 -21.63
CA ILE A 201 -27.34 -42.58 -21.54
C ILE A 201 -26.84 -43.71 -22.45
N PRO A 202 -26.50 -44.90 -21.90
CA PRO A 202 -25.97 -45.99 -22.72
C PRO A 202 -27.02 -46.44 -23.74
N GLN A 203 -26.62 -46.50 -25.01
CA GLN A 203 -27.43 -47.10 -26.07
C GLN A 203 -27.36 -48.64 -25.97
N PRO A 204 -28.39 -49.39 -26.42
CA PRO A 204 -28.38 -50.84 -26.33
C PRO A 204 -27.22 -51.45 -27.14
N GLY A 205 -26.23 -52.02 -26.43
CA GLY A 205 -25.01 -52.60 -27.00
C GLY A 205 -23.70 -51.97 -26.52
N GLU A 206 -23.75 -50.86 -25.77
CA GLU A 206 -22.57 -50.16 -25.26
C GLU A 206 -22.35 -50.44 -23.77
N GLU A 207 -21.11 -50.76 -23.37
CA GLU A 207 -20.77 -50.99 -21.96
C GLU A 207 -20.93 -49.68 -21.16
N PRO A 208 -21.57 -49.71 -19.98
CA PRO A 208 -21.72 -48.51 -19.15
C PRO A 208 -20.35 -47.97 -18.74
N CYS A 209 -20.21 -46.64 -18.78
CA CYS A 209 -18.96 -45.98 -18.41
C CYS A 209 -18.60 -46.30 -16.94
N PRO A 210 -17.32 -46.59 -16.64
CA PRO A 210 -16.86 -46.85 -15.27
C PRO A 210 -16.98 -45.60 -14.41
N ILE A 211 -16.89 -45.78 -13.08
CA ILE A 211 -16.87 -44.69 -12.10
C ILE A 211 -15.56 -43.89 -12.28
N ASP A 212 -15.66 -42.56 -12.25
CA ASP A 212 -14.58 -41.59 -12.45
C ASP A 212 -13.86 -41.70 -13.85
N PRO A 213 -14.57 -41.68 -15.00
CA PRO A 213 -13.98 -41.91 -16.33
C PRO A 213 -13.44 -40.63 -17.01
N TRP A 214 -13.39 -39.50 -16.30
CA TRP A 214 -13.15 -38.18 -16.88
C TRP A 214 -11.65 -37.85 -17.01
N ILE A 215 -11.25 -37.36 -18.18
CA ILE A 215 -9.96 -36.70 -18.41
C ILE A 215 -10.22 -35.21 -18.58
N VAL A 216 -9.41 -34.38 -17.93
CA VAL A 216 -9.40 -32.93 -18.18
C VAL A 216 -8.69 -32.66 -19.50
N VAL A 217 -9.37 -31.99 -20.44
CA VAL A 217 -8.77 -31.53 -21.69
C VAL A 217 -8.33 -30.07 -21.50
N PRO A 218 -7.02 -29.79 -21.36
CA PRO A 218 -6.53 -28.44 -21.12
C PRO A 218 -6.80 -27.51 -22.31
N ASP A 219 -6.70 -28.03 -23.54
CA ASP A 219 -6.82 -27.22 -24.77
C ASP A 219 -8.19 -26.56 -24.95
N LYS A 220 -9.24 -27.15 -24.38
CA LYS A 220 -10.62 -26.60 -24.42
C LYS A 220 -11.02 -25.87 -23.14
N SER A 221 -10.16 -25.91 -22.12
CA SER A 221 -10.41 -25.27 -20.84
C SER A 221 -9.94 -23.82 -20.87
N LYS A 222 -10.63 -22.93 -20.16
CA LYS A 222 -10.24 -21.52 -20.05
C LYS A 222 -9.57 -21.27 -18.71
N TYR A 223 -8.48 -20.53 -18.76
CA TYR A 223 -7.66 -20.19 -17.60
C TYR A 223 -7.66 -18.67 -17.38
N VAL A 224 -7.56 -18.29 -16.11
CA VAL A 224 -7.40 -16.92 -15.63
C VAL A 224 -6.24 -16.89 -14.65
N ASP A 225 -5.52 -15.78 -14.63
CA ASP A 225 -4.45 -15.58 -13.66
C ASP A 225 -5.03 -15.35 -12.26
N GLN A 226 -4.39 -15.97 -11.28
CA GLN A 226 -4.69 -15.84 -9.87
C GLN A 226 -3.39 -15.59 -9.11
N GLN A 227 -3.45 -14.69 -8.14
CA GLN A 227 -2.35 -14.38 -7.24
C GLN A 227 -2.84 -14.35 -5.80
N THR A 228 -2.02 -14.81 -4.87
CA THR A 228 -2.29 -14.71 -3.45
C THR A 228 -1.44 -13.64 -2.81
N LEU A 229 -2.05 -12.75 -2.05
CA LEU A 229 -1.36 -11.68 -1.31
C LEU A 229 -1.55 -11.91 0.20
N LYS A 230 -0.55 -11.54 0.99
CA LYS A 230 -0.62 -11.51 2.46
C LYS A 230 -0.76 -10.07 2.90
N LEU A 231 -1.90 -9.75 3.50
CA LEU A 231 -2.19 -8.43 4.07
C LEU A 231 -1.98 -8.44 5.59
N GLN A 232 -1.34 -7.41 6.12
CA GLN A 232 -1.19 -7.13 7.54
C GLN A 232 -2.08 -5.98 7.96
N GLU A 233 -2.56 -6.02 9.20
CA GLU A 233 -3.13 -4.84 9.85
C GLU A 233 -2.08 -3.71 9.94
N ASN A 234 -2.54 -2.46 9.87
CA ASN A 234 -1.66 -1.31 10.02
C ASN A 234 -1.08 -1.27 11.45
N PRO A 235 0.19 -0.90 11.64
CA PRO A 235 0.81 -0.87 12.97
C PRO A 235 0.13 0.12 13.94
N GLU A 236 -0.55 1.14 13.42
CA GLU A 236 -1.28 2.13 14.23
C GLU A 236 -2.57 1.57 14.85
N ASP A 237 -3.19 0.57 14.21
CA ASP A 237 -4.44 -0.04 14.68
C ASP A 237 -4.19 -1.20 15.66
N VAL A 238 -2.91 -1.56 15.88
CA VAL A 238 -2.53 -2.68 16.74
C VAL A 238 -2.56 -2.22 18.21
N PRO A 239 -3.38 -2.84 19.08
CA PRO A 239 -3.35 -2.55 20.50
C PRO A 239 -2.00 -2.96 21.10
N THR A 240 -1.51 -2.17 22.04
CA THR A 240 -0.22 -2.41 22.70
C THR A 240 -0.20 -3.77 23.39
N GLY A 241 0.75 -4.62 23.02
CA GLY A 241 0.98 -5.93 23.64
C GLY A 241 0.49 -7.13 22.85
N GLU A 242 -0.24 -6.94 21.73
CA GLU A 242 -0.63 -8.02 20.83
C GLU A 242 0.18 -8.05 19.54
N LEU A 243 0.36 -9.25 18.98
CA LEU A 243 0.98 -9.41 17.66
C LEU A 243 0.00 -8.94 16.56
N PRO A 244 0.48 -8.26 15.51
CA PRO A 244 -0.34 -7.90 14.37
C PRO A 244 -0.85 -9.16 13.66
N ARG A 245 -2.14 -9.16 13.28
CA ARG A 245 -2.73 -10.27 12.52
C ARG A 245 -2.43 -10.10 11.03
N ASN A 246 -2.33 -11.22 10.32
CA ASN A 246 -2.24 -11.25 8.86
C ASN A 246 -3.41 -12.05 8.26
N MET A 247 -3.79 -11.73 7.04
CA MET A 247 -4.88 -12.37 6.29
C MET A 247 -4.43 -12.67 4.85
N LEU A 248 -4.96 -13.76 4.31
CA LEU A 248 -4.72 -14.16 2.93
C LEU A 248 -5.78 -13.54 2.01
N LEU A 249 -5.30 -12.96 0.92
CA LEU A 249 -6.12 -12.38 -0.13
C LEU A 249 -5.96 -13.21 -1.41
N SER A 250 -7.06 -13.44 -2.11
CA SER A 250 -7.09 -14.02 -3.45
C SER A 250 -7.45 -12.94 -4.44
N VAL A 251 -6.56 -12.73 -5.40
CA VAL A 251 -6.67 -11.73 -6.45
C VAL A 251 -6.76 -12.44 -7.79
N ASP A 252 -7.76 -12.08 -8.61
CA ASP A 252 -8.06 -12.75 -9.87
C ASP A 252 -7.92 -11.76 -11.06
N ARG A 253 -7.55 -12.27 -12.24
CA ARG A 253 -7.54 -11.56 -13.55
C ARG A 253 -6.65 -10.30 -13.54
N HIS A 254 -7.20 -9.11 -13.81
CA HIS A 254 -6.44 -7.87 -14.06
C HIS A 254 -5.78 -7.27 -12.82
N LEU A 255 -6.20 -7.71 -11.64
CA LEU A 255 -5.64 -7.24 -10.37
C LEU A 255 -4.31 -7.95 -10.03
N VAL A 256 -3.90 -8.93 -10.84
CA VAL A 256 -2.65 -9.65 -10.67
C VAL A 256 -1.47 -8.77 -11.09
N GLN A 257 -0.35 -8.84 -10.34
CA GLN A 257 0.88 -8.05 -10.56
C GLN A 257 0.71 -6.52 -10.49
N THR A 258 -0.41 -6.01 -9.99
CA THR A 258 -0.60 -4.57 -9.81
C THR A 258 0.13 -4.05 -8.57
N ILE A 259 0.16 -4.84 -7.50
CA ILE A 259 0.66 -4.44 -6.18
C ILE A 259 2.09 -4.90 -5.95
N VAL A 260 2.90 -3.98 -5.43
CA VAL A 260 4.23 -4.26 -4.86
C VAL A 260 4.11 -4.54 -3.35
N PRO A 261 4.81 -5.54 -2.79
CA PRO A 261 4.85 -5.73 -1.34
C PRO A 261 5.43 -4.49 -0.63
N GLY A 262 4.82 -4.11 0.49
CA GLY A 262 5.09 -2.91 1.27
C GLY A 262 4.09 -1.77 1.04
N THR A 263 3.30 -1.84 -0.03
CA THR A 263 2.27 -0.82 -0.30
C THR A 263 1.08 -0.95 0.66
N ARG A 264 0.57 0.20 1.09
CA ARG A 264 -0.69 0.32 1.83
C ARG A 264 -1.87 0.27 0.88
N LEU A 265 -2.87 -0.55 1.19
CA LEU A 265 -4.00 -0.77 0.32
C LEU A 265 -5.31 -0.68 1.10
N THR A 266 -6.33 -0.14 0.44
CA THR A 266 -7.72 -0.33 0.80
C THR A 266 -8.32 -1.37 -0.14
N ILE A 267 -8.86 -2.43 0.44
CA ILE A 267 -9.29 -3.60 -0.30
C ILE A 267 -10.76 -3.82 -0.01
N MET A 268 -11.54 -3.89 -1.09
CA MET A 268 -12.91 -4.36 -1.04
C MET A 268 -12.94 -5.82 -1.46
N GLY A 269 -13.43 -6.66 -0.57
CA GLY A 269 -13.42 -8.09 -0.81
C GLY A 269 -14.53 -8.82 -0.08
N ILE A 270 -14.75 -10.05 -0.51
CA ILE A 270 -15.71 -10.96 0.10
C ILE A 270 -14.95 -11.82 1.10
N TYR A 271 -15.34 -11.74 2.37
CA TYR A 271 -14.76 -12.58 3.41
C TYR A 271 -15.29 -14.01 3.25
N SER A 272 -14.43 -14.94 2.86
CA SER A 272 -14.78 -16.32 2.56
C SER A 272 -13.92 -17.30 3.34
N ILE A 273 -14.27 -18.57 3.29
CA ILE A 273 -13.56 -19.65 3.96
C ILE A 273 -13.21 -20.72 2.94
N TYR A 274 -12.03 -21.31 3.07
CA TYR A 274 -11.64 -22.46 2.25
C TYR A 274 -11.20 -23.62 3.14
N GLN A 275 -11.32 -24.82 2.59
CA GLN A 275 -10.78 -26.02 3.21
C GLN A 275 -9.35 -26.20 2.68
N ALA A 276 -8.37 -25.96 3.54
CA ALA A 276 -6.98 -26.29 3.21
C ALA A 276 -6.85 -27.82 3.14
N ALA A 277 -6.37 -28.35 2.02
CA ALA A 277 -6.17 -29.78 1.82
C ALA A 277 -5.03 -30.38 2.70
N ASN A 278 -4.41 -29.57 3.56
CA ASN A 278 -3.22 -29.92 4.36
C ASN A 278 -3.51 -30.47 5.77
N SER A 279 -4.71 -30.99 6.03
CA SER A 279 -4.85 -31.99 7.09
C SER A 279 -4.52 -33.35 6.50
N SER A 280 -3.23 -33.73 6.57
CA SER A 280 -2.84 -35.13 6.49
C SER A 280 -3.79 -35.95 7.37
N ALA A 281 -4.21 -37.11 6.87
CA ALA A 281 -5.19 -38.00 7.49
C ALA A 281 -4.80 -38.54 8.89
N SER A 282 -3.76 -37.99 9.53
CA SER A 282 -3.16 -38.46 10.78
C SER A 282 -3.50 -37.59 12.01
N HIS A 283 -4.02 -36.37 11.86
CA HIS A 283 -4.50 -35.59 13.02
C HIS A 283 -5.94 -35.15 12.79
N LYS A 284 -6.88 -35.85 13.44
CA LYS A 284 -8.27 -35.46 13.62
C LYS A 284 -8.37 -34.20 14.52
N GLY A 285 -7.83 -33.08 14.07
CA GLY A 285 -8.19 -31.77 14.58
C GLY A 285 -9.57 -31.40 14.07
N ALA A 286 -10.48 -31.06 14.98
CA ALA A 286 -11.89 -30.66 14.82
C ALA A 286 -12.42 -30.52 13.37
N VAL A 287 -13.40 -31.38 13.03
CA VAL A 287 -14.09 -31.61 11.74
C VAL A 287 -14.67 -30.35 11.03
N ALA A 288 -14.57 -29.16 11.62
CA ALA A 288 -15.19 -27.94 11.09
C ALA A 288 -14.30 -26.69 11.05
N VAL A 289 -13.02 -26.76 11.45
CA VAL A 289 -12.15 -25.57 11.43
C VAL A 289 -11.68 -25.29 10.00
N ARG A 290 -12.13 -24.16 9.44
CA ARG A 290 -11.75 -23.69 8.10
C ARG A 290 -10.95 -22.40 8.22
N GLN A 291 -9.98 -22.22 7.32
CA GLN A 291 -9.19 -21.00 7.27
C GLN A 291 -9.93 -19.92 6.49
N PRO A 292 -10.00 -18.69 7.01
CA PRO A 292 -10.59 -17.57 6.29
C PRO A 292 -9.60 -17.01 5.26
N TYR A 293 -10.15 -16.46 4.19
CA TYR A 293 -9.43 -15.69 3.20
C TYR A 293 -10.38 -14.65 2.60
N ILE A 294 -9.84 -13.60 2.01
CA ILE A 294 -10.66 -12.58 1.37
C ILE A 294 -10.48 -12.70 -0.13
N ARG A 295 -11.58 -12.89 -0.85
CA ARG A 295 -11.58 -12.77 -2.31
C ARG A 295 -11.70 -11.30 -2.65
N VAL A 296 -10.70 -10.78 -3.34
CA VAL A 296 -10.64 -9.37 -3.67
C VAL A 296 -11.53 -9.08 -4.88
N VAL A 297 -12.40 -8.07 -4.73
CA VAL A 297 -13.29 -7.58 -5.78
C VAL A 297 -12.77 -6.25 -6.32
N GLY A 298 -12.26 -5.40 -5.43
CA GLY A 298 -11.64 -4.13 -5.77
C GLY A 298 -10.41 -3.87 -4.92
N ILE A 299 -9.37 -3.33 -5.55
CA ILE A 299 -8.15 -2.89 -4.90
C ILE A 299 -7.98 -1.42 -5.22
N GLU A 300 -7.80 -0.65 -4.17
CA GLU A 300 -7.34 0.71 -4.25
C GLU A 300 -5.98 0.77 -3.57
N GLU A 301 -4.97 1.19 -4.33
CA GLU A 301 -3.72 1.57 -3.72
C GLU A 301 -3.95 2.87 -2.95
N ALA A 302 -3.61 2.87 -1.67
CA ALA A 302 -3.47 4.10 -0.93
C ALA A 302 -2.18 4.78 -1.41
N ASN A 303 -2.23 5.33 -2.63
CA ASN A 303 -1.15 6.16 -3.14
C ASN A 303 -0.91 7.29 -2.12
N GLU A 304 0.36 7.60 -1.83
CA GLU A 304 0.74 8.66 -0.88
C GLU A 304 0.19 10.04 -1.28
N ALA A 305 -0.26 10.22 -2.52
CA ALA A 305 -1.02 11.39 -2.96
C ALA A 305 -2.47 11.44 -2.45
N ASN A 306 -3.04 10.31 -2.01
CA ASN A 306 -4.49 10.16 -1.84
C ASN A 306 -4.99 9.43 -0.59
N SER A 307 -4.16 8.90 0.32
CA SER A 307 -4.70 8.48 1.62
C SER A 307 -3.70 8.28 2.76
N ARG A 308 -3.37 9.40 3.43
CA ARG A 308 -3.47 9.57 4.90
C ARG A 308 -3.89 11.00 5.27
N GLY A 309 -4.83 11.47 4.47
CA GLY A 309 -5.75 12.59 4.61
C GLY A 309 -6.89 12.29 3.62
N PRO A 310 -8.13 12.76 3.85
CA PRO A 310 -9.24 12.48 2.96
C PRO A 310 -8.89 12.93 1.53
N ALA A 311 -9.25 12.09 0.56
CA ALA A 311 -9.28 12.46 -0.84
C ALA A 311 -10.04 13.79 -0.98
N ALA A 312 -9.42 14.71 -1.72
CA ALA A 312 -9.70 16.14 -1.77
C ALA A 312 -9.30 16.89 -0.50
N PHE A 313 -8.07 17.44 -0.49
CA PHE A 313 -7.88 18.71 0.21
C PHE A 313 -9.01 19.62 -0.26
N THR A 314 -9.86 20.05 0.66
CA THR A 314 -10.92 20.98 0.30
C THR A 314 -10.25 22.26 -0.20
N SER A 315 -10.90 22.98 -1.11
CA SER A 315 -10.42 24.29 -1.52
C SER A 315 -10.18 25.21 -0.32
N GLU A 316 -10.96 25.02 0.76
CA GLU A 316 -10.82 25.71 2.04
C GLU A 316 -9.51 25.36 2.77
N ASP A 317 -9.16 24.07 2.90
CA ASP A 317 -7.90 23.64 3.52
C ASP A 317 -6.68 24.20 2.76
N ILE A 318 -6.74 24.18 1.42
CA ILE A 318 -5.65 24.71 0.57
C ILE A 318 -5.49 26.21 0.77
N GLU A 319 -6.60 26.94 0.88
CA GLU A 319 -6.58 28.38 1.12
C GLU A 319 -6.00 28.69 2.51
N GLU A 320 -6.34 27.89 3.53
CA GLU A 320 -5.75 28.00 4.86
C GLU A 320 -4.23 27.77 4.84
N PHE A 321 -3.76 26.73 4.13
CA PHE A 321 -2.34 26.45 3.98
C PHE A 321 -1.59 27.57 3.26
N LYS A 322 -2.17 28.16 2.21
CA LYS A 322 -1.59 29.30 1.50
C LYS A 322 -1.55 30.56 2.37
N LYS A 323 -2.60 30.84 3.13
CA LYS A 323 -2.63 31.94 4.10
C LYS A 323 -1.52 31.76 5.14
N PHE A 324 -1.39 30.56 5.71
CA PHE A 324 -0.33 30.26 6.67
C PHE A 324 1.08 30.41 6.07
N ALA A 325 1.30 29.92 4.84
CA ALA A 325 2.59 30.01 4.17
C ALA A 325 3.00 31.46 3.83
N SER A 326 2.02 32.34 3.58
CA SER A 326 2.27 33.76 3.29
C SER A 326 2.74 34.57 4.51
N GLU A 327 2.55 34.06 5.73
CA GLU A 327 3.03 34.72 6.94
C GLU A 327 4.57 34.64 7.05
N ALA A 328 5.23 35.78 7.28
CA ALA A 328 6.69 35.84 7.41
C ALA A 328 7.24 35.00 8.58
N ASP A 329 6.43 34.74 9.60
CA ASP A 329 6.78 33.95 10.79
C ASP A 329 6.45 32.45 10.67
N ALA A 330 5.96 31.98 9.52
CA ALA A 330 5.58 30.58 9.31
C ALA A 330 6.68 29.59 9.73
N TYR A 331 7.94 29.87 9.37
CA TYR A 331 9.09 29.03 9.73
C TYR A 331 9.29 28.88 11.25
N LYS A 332 9.21 30.00 12.00
CA LYS A 332 9.35 29.98 13.45
C LYS A 332 8.17 29.26 14.10
N ARG A 333 6.94 29.47 13.60
CA ARG A 333 5.74 28.79 14.07
C ARG A 333 5.79 27.28 13.85
N ILE A 334 6.29 26.82 12.69
CA ILE A 334 6.52 25.39 12.42
C ILE A 334 7.55 24.84 13.43
N CYS A 335 8.66 25.54 13.63
CA CYS A 335 9.70 25.10 14.57
C CYS A 335 9.21 25.04 16.02
N SER A 336 8.35 25.98 16.46
CA SER A 336 7.77 25.95 17.80
C SER A 336 6.73 24.84 17.97
N LYS A 337 6.04 24.43 16.89
CA LYS A 337 5.10 23.31 16.89
C LYS A 337 5.80 21.94 16.94
N ILE A 338 7.08 21.86 16.56
CA ILE A 338 7.85 20.61 16.61
C ILE A 338 8.29 20.34 18.06
N ALA A 339 7.85 19.19 18.58
CA ALA A 339 8.15 18.70 19.92
C ALA A 339 7.95 19.76 21.03
N PRO A 340 6.68 20.15 21.34
CA PRO A 340 6.40 21.16 22.36
C PRO A 340 6.77 20.69 23.78
N SER A 341 6.84 19.37 24.01
CA SER A 341 7.24 18.78 25.29
C SER A 341 8.72 18.98 25.63
N ILE A 342 9.57 19.21 24.63
CA ILE A 342 11.01 19.35 24.80
C ILE A 342 11.38 20.83 24.78
N TYR A 343 11.95 21.31 25.87
CA TYR A 343 12.49 22.66 25.97
C TYR A 343 13.88 22.75 25.33
N GLY A 344 14.16 23.84 24.62
CA GLY A 344 15.47 24.09 24.00
C GLY A 344 15.68 23.40 22.65
N HIS A 345 16.96 23.23 22.29
CA HIS A 345 17.44 22.61 21.04
C HIS A 345 16.79 23.16 19.76
N GLU A 346 16.73 24.49 19.61
CA GLU A 346 16.09 25.11 18.44
C GLU A 346 16.70 24.65 17.12
N ASP A 347 18.01 24.46 17.05
CA ASP A 347 18.68 24.05 15.81
C ASP A 347 18.35 22.60 15.42
N VAL A 348 18.21 21.71 16.40
CA VAL A 348 17.72 20.34 16.16
C VAL A 348 16.27 20.37 15.68
N LYS A 349 15.42 21.22 16.27
CA LYS A 349 14.02 21.37 15.82
C LYS A 349 13.92 21.91 14.39
N LYS A 350 14.74 22.90 14.03
CA LYS A 350 14.85 23.43 12.66
C LYS A 350 15.27 22.34 11.66
N ALA A 351 16.23 21.50 12.03
CA ALA A 351 16.69 20.40 11.19
C ALA A 351 15.63 19.31 11.01
N VAL A 352 14.96 18.91 12.09
CA VAL A 352 13.85 17.95 12.04
C VAL A 352 12.71 18.50 11.19
N ALA A 353 12.45 19.81 11.23
CA ALA A 353 11.52 20.44 10.30
C ALA A 353 11.96 20.19 8.85
N CYS A 354 13.18 20.54 8.49
CA CYS A 354 13.68 20.36 7.12
C CYS A 354 13.63 18.90 6.65
N LEU A 355 13.91 17.96 7.55
CA LEU A 355 13.80 16.52 7.31
C LEU A 355 12.37 16.12 6.91
N LEU A 356 11.35 16.60 7.64
CA LEU A 356 9.95 16.23 7.41
C LEU A 356 9.42 16.71 6.05
N PHE A 357 9.80 17.91 5.60
CA PHE A 357 9.38 18.44 4.30
C PHE A 357 10.19 17.85 3.12
N GLY A 358 11.46 17.52 3.37
CA GLY A 358 12.38 16.96 2.36
C GLY A 358 12.66 17.91 1.19
N GLY A 359 13.63 17.55 0.35
CA GLY A 359 13.95 18.28 -0.87
C GLY A 359 13.05 17.94 -2.06
N SER A 360 13.50 18.35 -3.25
CA SER A 360 12.89 17.97 -4.53
C SER A 360 13.65 16.80 -5.16
N ARG A 361 12.91 15.84 -5.73
CA ARG A 361 13.51 14.75 -6.52
C ARG A 361 13.68 15.24 -7.94
N LYS A 362 14.87 15.03 -8.52
CA LYS A 362 15.15 15.45 -9.90
C LYS A 362 15.53 14.23 -10.72
N ASN A 363 14.78 14.00 -11.79
CA ASN A 363 15.13 13.02 -12.80
C ASN A 363 15.82 13.78 -13.94
N LEU A 364 17.09 13.48 -14.16
CA LEU A 364 17.82 14.00 -15.31
C LEU A 364 17.37 13.24 -16.57
N PRO A 365 17.46 13.86 -17.77
CA PRO A 365 17.16 13.18 -19.03
C PRO A 365 18.06 11.96 -19.27
N ASP A 366 19.24 11.91 -18.65
CA ASP A 366 20.18 10.79 -18.71
C ASP A 366 19.76 9.57 -17.86
N GLY A 367 18.58 9.59 -17.24
CA GLY A 367 18.06 8.50 -16.39
C GLY A 367 18.67 8.45 -14.98
N VAL A 368 19.66 9.30 -14.68
CA VAL A 368 20.20 9.48 -13.33
C VAL A 368 19.16 10.17 -12.45
N LYS A 369 18.80 9.53 -11.35
CA LYS A 369 17.90 10.08 -10.33
C LYS A 369 18.72 10.72 -9.23
N LEU A 370 18.54 12.03 -9.05
CA LEU A 370 19.13 12.75 -7.93
C LEU A 370 18.25 12.57 -6.70
N ARG A 371 18.91 12.21 -5.61
CA ARG A 371 18.33 12.09 -4.28
C ARG A 371 17.85 13.46 -3.77
N GLY A 372 16.60 13.52 -3.31
CA GLY A 372 16.01 14.71 -2.66
C GLY A 372 15.83 14.59 -1.13
N ASP A 373 16.01 13.39 -0.58
CA ASP A 373 15.77 13.12 0.85
C ASP A 373 16.97 13.56 1.71
N ILE A 374 16.72 14.10 2.90
CA ILE A 374 17.75 14.62 3.82
C ILE A 374 18.00 13.58 4.91
N ASN A 375 19.25 13.42 5.36
CA ASN A 375 19.55 12.58 6.53
C ASN A 375 20.06 13.41 7.70
N VAL A 376 19.61 13.06 8.91
CA VAL A 376 20.00 13.73 10.14
C VAL A 376 20.55 12.72 11.14
N LEU A 377 21.70 13.03 11.75
CA LEU A 377 22.32 12.26 12.82
C LEU A 377 22.36 13.08 14.11
N LEU A 378 21.82 12.51 15.19
CA LEU A 378 21.86 13.07 16.54
C LEU A 378 22.83 12.27 17.40
N LEU A 379 24.03 12.80 17.61
CA LEU A 379 25.03 12.27 18.53
C LEU A 379 24.98 13.05 19.86
N GLY A 380 25.34 12.44 20.98
CA GLY A 380 25.32 13.15 22.27
C GLY A 380 25.16 12.26 23.48
N ASP A 381 25.10 12.88 24.65
CA ASP A 381 25.00 12.17 25.92
C ASP A 381 23.60 11.54 26.11
N PRO A 382 23.47 10.47 26.93
CA PRO A 382 22.18 9.99 27.36
C PRO A 382 21.41 11.10 28.10
N SER A 383 20.10 10.96 28.19
CA SER A 383 19.19 11.92 28.88
C SER A 383 18.95 13.24 28.14
N THR A 384 19.41 13.40 26.90
CA THR A 384 19.19 14.59 26.06
C THR A 384 17.89 14.54 25.22
N ALA A 385 16.90 13.77 25.66
CA ALA A 385 15.58 13.59 25.00
C ALA A 385 15.59 13.12 23.52
N LYS A 386 16.72 12.66 22.97
CA LYS A 386 16.82 12.19 21.57
C LYS A 386 15.77 11.15 21.16
N SER A 387 15.56 10.12 21.98
CA SER A 387 14.56 9.09 21.67
C SER A 387 13.13 9.65 21.68
N GLN A 388 12.86 10.76 22.37
CA GLN A 388 11.56 11.44 22.29
C GLN A 388 11.40 12.20 20.98
N PHE A 389 12.48 12.79 20.44
CA PHE A 389 12.45 13.36 19.08
C PHE A 389 12.13 12.29 18.03
N LEU A 390 12.75 11.10 18.11
CA LEU A 390 12.46 10.00 17.19
C LEU A 390 10.98 9.59 17.23
N LYS A 391 10.42 9.42 18.43
CA LYS A 391 8.99 9.07 18.63
C LYS A 391 8.05 10.17 18.17
N PHE A 392 8.44 11.45 18.31
CA PHE A 392 7.66 12.57 17.81
C PHE A 392 7.63 12.58 16.27
N VAL A 393 8.78 12.36 15.63
CA VAL A 393 8.89 12.26 14.17
C VAL A 393 8.09 11.08 13.63
N GLU A 394 8.14 9.94 14.31
CA GLU A 394 7.34 8.76 13.97
C GLU A 394 5.84 9.08 13.91
N LYS A 395 5.32 9.85 14.88
CA LYS A 395 3.91 10.24 14.94
C LYS A 395 3.51 11.30 13.91
N THR A 396 4.39 12.26 13.67
CA THR A 396 4.09 13.44 12.83
C THR A 396 4.32 13.21 11.35
N ALA A 397 5.25 12.33 10.98
CA ALA A 397 5.51 12.01 9.58
C ALA A 397 4.31 11.27 8.93
N PRO A 398 4.06 11.47 7.62
CA PRO A 398 2.99 10.76 6.90
C PRO A 398 3.23 9.24 6.86
N VAL A 399 4.48 8.86 6.64
CA VAL A 399 4.99 7.49 6.69
C VAL A 399 6.27 7.54 7.51
N ALA A 400 6.28 6.83 8.63
CA ALA A 400 7.51 6.58 9.37
C ALA A 400 7.50 5.21 10.00
N VAL A 401 8.71 4.66 10.16
CA VAL A 401 8.94 3.40 10.85
C VAL A 401 10.03 3.63 11.88
N TYR A 402 9.71 3.34 13.14
CA TYR A 402 10.68 3.35 14.23
C TYR A 402 11.34 1.98 14.38
N THR A 403 12.66 1.98 14.43
CA THR A 403 13.47 0.77 14.61
C THR A 403 14.59 1.03 15.60
N SER A 404 14.99 -0.01 16.33
CA SER A 404 16.18 0.02 17.17
C SER A 404 17.30 -0.77 16.50
N GLY A 405 18.51 -0.22 16.48
CA GLY A 405 19.69 -0.83 15.85
C GLY A 405 20.09 -2.19 16.43
N LYS A 406 19.67 -2.52 17.66
CA LYS A 406 19.86 -3.87 18.25
C LYS A 406 18.77 -4.87 17.92
N GLY A 407 17.52 -4.40 17.83
CA GLY A 407 16.34 -5.25 17.62
C GLY A 407 16.05 -5.53 16.15
N SER A 408 16.66 -4.76 15.25
CA SER A 408 16.43 -4.84 13.80
C SER A 408 17.61 -5.55 13.17
N SER A 409 17.41 -6.80 12.76
CA SER A 409 18.39 -7.53 11.93
C SER A 409 18.38 -6.98 10.50
N ALA A 410 19.40 -7.28 9.69
CA ALA A 410 19.43 -6.95 8.26
C ALA A 410 18.13 -7.37 7.57
N ALA A 411 17.61 -8.55 7.91
CA ALA A 411 16.35 -9.05 7.37
C ALA A 411 15.15 -8.15 7.73
N GLY A 412 15.11 -7.63 8.97
CA GLY A 412 14.06 -6.72 9.43
C GLY A 412 14.24 -5.28 8.96
N LEU A 413 15.46 -4.83 8.68
CA LEU A 413 15.73 -3.47 8.22
C LEU A 413 15.62 -3.33 6.69
N THR A 414 16.06 -4.36 5.95
CA THR A 414 16.16 -4.33 4.48
C THR A 414 14.99 -5.03 3.83
N ALA A 415 15.20 -6.16 3.15
CA ALA A 415 14.17 -7.10 2.75
C ALA A 415 14.75 -8.51 2.81
N SER A 416 13.89 -9.47 3.13
CA SER A 416 14.29 -10.86 3.31
C SER A 416 13.52 -11.77 2.36
N VAL A 417 14.16 -12.86 1.94
CA VAL A 417 13.52 -13.87 1.11
C VAL A 417 13.17 -15.04 2.03
N ILE A 418 11.87 -15.23 2.27
CA ILE A 418 11.37 -16.29 3.14
C ILE A 418 10.76 -17.39 2.26
N ARG A 419 11.01 -18.64 2.64
CA ARG A 419 10.38 -19.81 2.01
C ARG A 419 9.09 -20.14 2.76
N ASP A 420 7.96 -20.16 2.08
CA ASP A 420 6.70 -20.65 2.66
C ASP A 420 6.81 -22.15 2.95
N SER A 421 6.39 -22.59 4.13
CA SER A 421 6.44 -24.00 4.51
C SER A 421 5.40 -24.84 3.76
N SER A 422 4.29 -24.23 3.34
CA SER A 422 3.17 -24.92 2.71
C SER A 422 3.40 -25.15 1.21
N THR A 423 3.79 -24.11 0.47
CA THR A 423 4.01 -24.16 -0.98
C THR A 423 5.46 -24.42 -1.34
N ARG A 424 6.39 -24.34 -0.36
CA ARG A 424 7.85 -24.37 -0.59
C ARG A 424 8.36 -23.28 -1.54
N GLU A 425 7.53 -22.29 -1.88
CA GLU A 425 7.87 -21.16 -2.72
C GLU A 425 8.60 -20.08 -1.92
N PHE A 426 9.52 -19.39 -2.57
CA PHE A 426 10.18 -18.22 -2.02
C PHE A 426 9.35 -16.98 -2.32
N TYR A 427 8.99 -16.21 -1.30
CA TYR A 427 8.42 -14.89 -1.43
C TYR A 427 9.31 -13.86 -0.74
N LEU A 428 9.21 -12.62 -1.19
CA LEU A 428 9.98 -11.51 -0.68
C LEU A 428 9.17 -10.77 0.38
N GLU A 429 9.77 -10.55 1.54
CA GLU A 429 9.22 -9.77 2.64
C GLU A 429 10.01 -8.47 2.78
N GLY A 430 9.31 -7.35 2.68
CA GLY A 430 9.89 -6.03 2.88
C GLY A 430 10.19 -5.77 4.36
N GLY A 431 11.40 -5.32 4.66
CA GLY A 431 11.77 -4.79 5.98
C GLY A 431 11.48 -3.29 6.10
N ALA A 432 11.87 -2.70 7.23
CA ALA A 432 11.50 -1.36 7.64
C ALA A 432 11.79 -0.27 6.60
N MET A 433 12.92 -0.34 5.88
CA MET A 433 13.26 0.66 4.87
C MET A 433 12.38 0.59 3.61
N VAL A 434 11.94 -0.61 3.23
CA VAL A 434 11.04 -0.80 2.07
C VAL A 434 9.62 -0.38 2.45
N LEU A 435 9.19 -0.70 3.66
CA LEU A 435 7.89 -0.28 4.21
C LEU A 435 7.77 1.25 4.37
N ALA A 436 8.91 1.93 4.50
CA ALA A 436 8.98 3.37 4.66
C ALA A 436 9.27 4.11 3.34
N ASP A 437 9.16 3.50 2.14
CA ASP A 437 9.35 4.21 0.87
C ASP A 437 8.51 5.50 0.83
N GLY A 438 9.13 6.64 0.51
CA GLY A 438 8.47 7.96 0.57
C GLY A 438 8.38 8.58 1.96
N GLY A 439 8.84 7.91 3.02
CA GLY A 439 8.75 8.34 4.41
C GLY A 439 10.07 8.64 5.11
N VAL A 440 10.02 8.56 6.44
CA VAL A 440 11.17 8.74 7.33
C VAL A 440 11.41 7.46 8.14
N VAL A 441 12.65 6.98 8.18
CA VAL A 441 13.05 5.87 9.05
C VAL A 441 13.77 6.45 10.26
N CYS A 442 13.22 6.17 11.45
CA CYS A 442 13.82 6.54 12.72
C CYS A 442 14.61 5.35 13.26
N ILE A 443 15.92 5.53 13.49
CA ILE A 443 16.81 4.50 14.02
C ILE A 443 17.39 4.99 15.35
N ASP A 444 17.07 4.30 16.45
CA ASP A 444 17.73 4.51 17.74
C ASP A 444 18.89 3.51 17.93
N GLU A 445 19.87 3.87 18.75
CA GLU A 445 21.08 3.07 19.00
C GLU A 445 21.84 2.67 17.73
N PHE A 446 22.04 3.62 16.82
CA PHE A 446 22.71 3.39 15.55
C PHE A 446 24.17 2.87 15.72
N ASP A 447 24.82 3.23 16.83
CA ASP A 447 26.16 2.76 17.21
C ASP A 447 26.21 1.24 17.46
N LYS A 448 25.14 0.67 18.02
CA LYS A 448 25.09 -0.74 18.46
C LYS A 448 24.68 -1.73 17.36
N MET A 449 24.54 -1.27 16.13
CA MET A 449 24.12 -2.08 14.99
C MET A 449 25.27 -2.96 14.46
N ARG A 450 24.92 -4.17 13.99
CA ARG A 450 25.89 -5.14 13.45
C ARG A 450 26.50 -4.65 12.14
N ALA A 451 27.73 -5.08 11.85
CA ALA A 451 28.45 -4.67 10.63
C ALA A 451 27.76 -5.13 9.33
N GLU A 452 27.07 -6.27 9.34
CA GLU A 452 26.32 -6.78 8.18
C GLU A 452 25.15 -5.86 7.80
N ASP A 453 24.43 -5.34 8.79
CA ASP A 453 23.31 -4.41 8.60
C ASP A 453 23.79 -3.04 8.08
N ARG A 454 24.98 -2.61 8.49
CA ARG A 454 25.62 -1.35 8.03
C ARG A 454 25.84 -1.33 6.52
N VAL A 455 26.23 -2.46 5.91
CA VAL A 455 26.47 -2.55 4.45
C VAL A 455 25.20 -2.26 3.66
N ALA A 456 24.07 -2.81 4.10
CA ALA A 456 22.82 -2.60 3.37
C ALA A 456 22.28 -1.17 3.51
N ILE A 457 22.48 -0.53 4.66
CA ILE A 457 22.16 0.89 4.86
C ILE A 457 23.02 1.78 3.94
N HIS A 458 24.30 1.42 3.72
CA HIS A 458 25.17 2.19 2.83
C HIS A 458 24.64 2.27 1.40
N GLU A 459 24.12 1.14 0.88
CA GLU A 459 23.51 1.07 -0.44
C GLU A 459 22.21 1.88 -0.47
N ALA A 460 21.32 1.63 0.49
CA ALA A 460 20.00 2.24 0.56
C ALA A 460 20.07 3.77 0.74
N MET A 461 20.99 4.29 1.57
CA MET A 461 21.15 5.72 1.74
C MET A 461 21.73 6.39 0.48
N GLU A 462 22.65 5.74 -0.24
CA GLU A 462 23.29 6.36 -1.41
C GLU A 462 22.37 6.33 -2.64
N GLN A 463 21.87 5.14 -2.99
CA GLN A 463 21.17 4.89 -4.25
C GLN A 463 19.65 4.95 -4.11
N GLN A 464 19.13 4.92 -2.87
CA GLN A 464 17.70 4.81 -2.57
C GLN A 464 17.06 3.54 -3.16
N THR A 465 17.88 2.51 -3.34
CA THR A 465 17.49 1.19 -3.84
C THR A 465 18.22 0.12 -3.05
N ILE A 466 17.56 -1.02 -2.85
CA ILE A 466 18.13 -2.21 -2.20
C ILE A 466 18.12 -3.33 -3.23
N SER A 467 19.30 -3.83 -3.60
CA SER A 467 19.44 -4.99 -4.47
C SER A 467 19.46 -6.29 -3.67
N ILE A 468 18.62 -7.25 -4.08
CA ILE A 468 18.59 -8.59 -3.48
C ILE A 468 18.86 -9.61 -4.57
N ALA A 469 19.95 -10.36 -4.39
CA ALA A 469 20.32 -11.51 -5.20
C ALA A 469 20.41 -12.77 -4.32
N LYS A 470 19.26 -13.33 -3.93
CA LYS A 470 19.17 -14.52 -3.05
C LYS A 470 18.16 -15.52 -3.59
N ALA A 471 18.45 -16.82 -3.42
CA ALA A 471 17.55 -17.93 -3.79
C ALA A 471 17.04 -17.88 -5.27
N GLY A 472 17.88 -17.41 -6.19
CA GLY A 472 17.53 -17.29 -7.62
C GLY A 472 16.59 -16.12 -7.95
N ILE A 473 16.32 -15.24 -6.98
CA ILE A 473 15.57 -14.00 -7.17
C ILE A 473 16.59 -12.86 -7.23
N THR A 474 16.62 -12.15 -8.37
CA THR A 474 17.38 -10.92 -8.57
C THR A 474 16.40 -9.78 -8.72
N THR A 475 16.13 -9.08 -7.62
CA THR A 475 15.15 -7.97 -7.59
C THR A 475 15.77 -6.75 -6.93
N VAL A 476 15.51 -5.58 -7.51
CA VAL A 476 15.86 -4.30 -6.91
C VAL A 476 14.58 -3.69 -6.37
N LEU A 477 14.57 -3.37 -5.08
CA LEU A 477 13.48 -2.69 -4.40
C LEU A 477 13.84 -1.23 -4.21
N ASN A 478 12.87 -0.34 -4.35
CA ASN A 478 13.07 1.07 -4.03
C ASN A 478 12.95 1.29 -2.52
N SER A 479 13.80 2.14 -1.96
CA SER A 479 13.83 2.50 -0.55
C SER A 479 14.12 3.99 -0.40
N ARG A 480 13.21 4.83 -0.92
CA ARG A 480 13.32 6.28 -0.94
C ARG A 480 12.94 6.87 0.40
N THR A 481 13.78 6.61 1.39
CA THR A 481 13.59 7.01 2.78
C THR A 481 14.55 8.12 3.17
N SER A 482 14.07 9.01 4.03
CA SER A 482 14.94 9.88 4.82
C SER A 482 15.33 9.17 6.11
N VAL A 483 16.60 9.22 6.52
CA VAL A 483 17.05 8.54 7.75
C VAL A 483 17.27 9.57 8.86
N LEU A 484 16.62 9.35 10.01
CA LEU A 484 16.89 10.03 11.26
C LEU A 484 17.51 9.05 12.24
N ALA A 485 18.79 9.23 12.54
CA ALA A 485 19.53 8.33 13.42
C ALA A 485 19.87 9.03 14.75
N ALA A 486 19.69 8.32 15.86
CA ALA A 486 20.27 8.68 17.14
C ALA A 486 21.39 7.72 17.51
N ALA A 487 22.52 8.28 17.96
CA ALA A 487 23.68 7.53 18.40
C ALA A 487 24.19 8.11 19.72
N ASN A 488 24.82 7.25 20.52
CA ASN A 488 25.49 7.64 21.75
C ASN A 488 27.01 7.43 21.60
N PRO A 489 27.84 8.28 22.22
CA PRO A 489 29.29 8.07 22.23
C PRO A 489 29.64 6.81 23.05
N PRO A 490 30.73 6.11 22.71
CA PRO A 490 31.10 4.84 23.35
C PRO A 490 31.42 4.99 24.85
N SER A 491 31.96 6.14 25.26
CA SER A 491 32.22 6.51 26.65
C SER A 491 30.98 6.94 27.43
N GLY A 492 29.80 6.99 26.80
CA GLY A 492 28.55 7.49 27.38
C GLY A 492 28.52 9.01 27.59
N ARG A 493 29.68 9.68 27.63
CA ARG A 493 29.81 11.14 27.58
C ARG A 493 30.73 11.56 26.45
N TYR A 494 30.39 12.67 25.79
CA TYR A 494 31.26 13.30 24.81
C TYR A 494 32.45 13.97 25.51
N ASP A 495 33.67 13.58 25.13
CA ASP A 495 34.92 14.12 25.69
C ASP A 495 35.55 15.12 24.73
N ASP A 496 35.59 16.40 25.09
CA ASP A 496 36.12 17.47 24.24
C ASP A 496 37.64 17.42 24.08
N LEU A 497 38.35 16.67 24.93
CA LEU A 497 39.79 16.51 24.86
C LEU A 497 40.23 15.50 23.80
N LYS A 498 39.31 14.64 23.35
CA LYS A 498 39.57 13.63 22.31
C LYS A 498 39.19 14.16 20.93
N THR A 499 39.83 13.59 19.92
CA THR A 499 39.45 13.88 18.54
C THR A 499 37.99 13.46 18.31
N ALA A 500 37.28 14.18 17.45
CA ALA A 500 35.91 13.85 17.09
C ALA A 500 35.78 12.43 16.48
N GLN A 501 36.86 11.90 15.91
CA GLN A 501 36.91 10.56 15.33
C GLN A 501 36.94 9.46 16.39
N ASP A 502 37.67 9.65 17.50
CA ASP A 502 37.71 8.67 18.60
C ASP A 502 36.42 8.70 19.44
N ASN A 503 35.73 9.84 19.46
CA ASN A 503 34.44 9.99 20.15
C ASN A 503 33.27 9.32 19.40
N ILE A 504 33.46 8.97 18.13
CA ILE A 504 32.41 8.43 17.27
C ILE A 504 32.88 7.09 16.70
N ASP A 505 32.33 5.97 17.21
CA ASP A 505 32.61 4.61 16.71
C ASP A 505 31.88 4.31 15.37
N LEU A 506 31.94 5.26 14.43
CA LEU A 506 31.37 5.16 13.10
C LEU A 506 32.44 5.42 12.05
N GLN A 507 32.38 4.65 10.97
CA GLN A 507 33.25 4.88 9.83
C GLN A 507 32.95 6.24 9.18
N THR A 508 33.99 6.95 8.74
CA THR A 508 33.90 8.25 8.04
C THR A 508 33.05 8.16 6.77
N THR A 509 32.96 6.98 6.16
CA THR A 509 32.08 6.69 5.00
C THR A 509 30.59 6.84 5.34
N ILE A 510 30.17 6.52 6.57
CA ILE A 510 28.79 6.72 7.04
C ILE A 510 28.55 8.20 7.31
N LEU A 511 29.47 8.84 8.05
CA LEU A 511 29.34 10.26 8.42
C LEU A 511 29.24 11.15 7.18
N SER A 512 29.97 10.83 6.11
CA SER A 512 29.89 11.56 4.83
C SER A 512 28.54 11.46 4.09
N ARG A 513 27.64 10.55 4.50
CA ARG A 513 26.30 10.36 3.92
C ARG A 513 25.18 11.01 4.75
N PHE A 514 25.51 11.48 5.94
CA PHE A 514 24.60 12.31 6.72
C PHE A 514 24.77 13.76 6.32
N ASP A 515 23.64 14.43 6.06
CA ASP A 515 23.62 15.81 5.61
C ASP A 515 23.79 16.76 6.81
N LEU A 516 23.14 16.43 7.94
CA LEU A 516 23.23 17.19 9.18
C LEU A 516 23.69 16.28 10.33
N ILE A 517 24.74 16.71 11.03
CA ILE A 517 25.27 16.03 12.21
C ILE A 517 25.18 17.00 13.38
N PHE A 518 24.39 16.64 14.39
CA PHE A 518 24.27 17.41 15.63
C PHE A 518 24.94 16.67 16.77
N ILE A 519 25.78 17.40 17.51
CA ILE A 519 26.37 16.94 18.76
C ILE A 519 25.61 17.64 19.89
N VAL A 520 24.81 16.87 20.62
CA VAL A 520 24.04 17.33 21.76
C VAL A 520 24.81 17.04 23.04
N LYS A 521 25.31 18.10 23.67
CA LYS A 521 26.05 18.01 24.93
C LYS A 521 25.16 18.44 26.09
N ASP A 522 25.26 17.75 27.21
CA ASP A 522 24.62 18.15 28.46
C ASP A 522 25.57 19.06 29.26
N ILE A 523 25.48 20.38 29.02
CA ILE A 523 26.26 21.39 29.75
C ILE A 523 25.47 21.79 31.00
N ARG A 524 26.05 21.52 32.17
CA ARG A 524 25.42 21.82 33.47
C ARG A 524 25.44 23.31 33.77
N MET A 525 24.30 23.98 33.62
CA MET A 525 24.15 25.38 33.95
C MET A 525 22.91 25.60 34.83
N TYR A 526 23.11 26.18 36.02
CA TYR A 526 22.05 26.33 37.02
C TYR A 526 20.80 27.07 36.49
N SER A 527 21.00 28.11 35.67
CA SER A 527 19.89 28.87 35.09
C SER A 527 19.07 28.05 34.09
N GLN A 528 19.74 27.27 33.23
CA GLN A 528 19.09 26.40 32.25
C GLN A 528 18.37 25.25 32.94
N ASP A 529 19.02 24.60 33.91
CA ASP A 529 18.43 23.49 34.69
C ASP A 529 17.15 23.92 35.40
N LYS A 530 17.11 25.13 35.96
CA LYS A 530 15.92 25.68 36.61
C LYS A 530 14.77 25.87 35.61
N ILE A 531 15.06 26.35 34.40
CA ILE A 531 14.05 26.53 33.36
C ILE A 531 13.55 25.17 32.87
N ILE A 532 14.45 24.23 32.58
CA ILE A 532 14.12 22.87 32.15
C ILE A 532 13.26 22.18 33.22
N ALA A 533 13.66 22.25 34.49
CA ALA A 533 12.88 21.68 35.60
C ALA A 533 11.49 22.31 35.69
N SER A 534 11.39 23.65 35.61
CA SER A 534 10.10 24.34 35.63
C SER A 534 9.21 23.95 34.46
N HIS A 535 9.80 23.72 33.29
CA HIS A 535 9.09 23.29 32.09
C HIS A 535 8.59 21.85 32.23
N ILE A 536 9.44 20.94 32.69
CA ILE A 536 9.10 19.53 32.92
C ILE A 536 7.96 19.43 33.94
N ILE A 537 8.04 20.16 35.07
CA ILE A 537 6.97 20.19 36.08
C ILE A 537 5.65 20.69 35.47
N LYS A 538 5.69 21.74 34.63
CA LYS A 538 4.50 22.22 33.93
C LYS A 538 3.92 21.18 32.98
N VAL A 539 4.76 20.52 32.18
CA VAL A 539 4.32 19.47 31.25
C VAL A 539 3.66 18.31 32.00
N HIS A 540 4.25 17.86 33.11
CA HIS A 540 3.67 16.80 33.93
C HIS A 540 2.39 17.25 34.66
N ALA A 541 2.33 18.47 35.17
CA ALA A 541 1.12 19.01 35.81
C ALA A 541 -0.02 19.23 34.79
N SER A 542 0.31 19.62 33.56
CA SER A 542 -0.64 19.76 32.46
C SER A 542 -1.06 18.44 31.83
N ALA A 543 -0.31 17.34 32.03
CA ALA A 543 -0.68 16.03 31.51
C ALA A 543 -2.00 15.51 32.11
N ASP A 544 -2.26 15.78 33.39
CA ASP A 544 -3.55 15.45 34.02
C ASP A 544 -4.71 16.28 33.44
N ALA A 545 -4.45 17.54 33.06
CA ALA A 545 -5.44 18.42 32.42
C ALA A 545 -5.63 18.13 30.92
N ALA A 546 -4.63 17.60 30.23
CA ALA A 546 -4.62 17.34 28.79
C ALA A 546 -5.30 16.02 28.38
N SER A 547 -5.65 15.16 29.35
CA SER A 547 -6.42 13.94 29.11
C SER A 547 -7.81 14.20 28.47
N GLY A 548 -8.28 15.46 28.48
CA GLY A 548 -9.54 15.89 27.85
C GLY A 548 -9.43 16.79 26.61
N ASP A 549 -8.23 17.21 26.17
CA ASP A 549 -8.14 18.25 25.12
C ASP A 549 -7.89 17.68 23.72
N THR A 550 -8.96 17.64 22.91
CA THR A 550 -8.97 17.23 21.50
C THR A 550 -8.12 18.14 20.59
N ARG A 551 -7.63 19.27 21.11
CA ARG A 551 -6.85 20.29 20.37
C ARG A 551 -5.47 19.79 19.95
N THR A 552 -4.72 19.10 20.82
CA THR A 552 -3.36 18.64 20.49
C THR A 552 -3.36 17.63 19.35
N SER A 553 -4.34 16.72 19.34
CA SER A 553 -4.52 15.75 18.25
C SER A 553 -4.94 16.43 16.94
N LYS A 554 -5.78 17.48 17.00
CA LYS A 554 -6.13 18.29 15.82
C LYS A 554 -4.92 19.03 15.25
N GLU A 555 -4.05 19.57 16.09
CA GLU A 555 -2.84 20.29 15.66
C GLU A 555 -1.77 19.37 15.05
N GLU A 556 -1.55 18.18 15.62
CA GLU A 556 -0.66 17.16 15.05
C GLU A 556 -1.17 16.68 13.68
N ASN A 557 -2.48 16.46 13.58
CA ASN A 557 -3.13 16.11 12.31
C ASN A 557 -3.01 17.24 11.28
N TRP A 558 -3.14 18.50 11.69
CA TRP A 558 -2.96 19.65 10.80
C TRP A 558 -1.52 19.72 10.25
N LEU A 559 -0.50 19.54 11.10
CA LEU A 559 0.90 19.58 10.66
C LEU A 559 1.21 18.45 9.67
N LYS A 560 0.68 17.24 9.95
CA LYS A 560 0.81 16.09 9.05
C LYS A 560 0.20 16.36 7.67
N ARG A 561 -1.01 16.95 7.64
CA ARG A 561 -1.69 17.36 6.39
C ARG A 561 -0.90 18.42 5.63
N TYR A 562 -0.37 19.43 6.34
CA TYR A 562 0.44 20.48 5.73
C TYR A 562 1.74 19.92 5.12
N ILE A 563 2.46 19.06 5.84
CA ILE A 563 3.67 18.40 5.33
C ILE A 563 3.34 17.58 4.08
N GLN A 564 2.24 16.82 4.10
CA GLN A 564 1.82 16.04 2.93
C GLN A 564 1.53 16.93 1.73
N TYR A 565 0.77 18.01 1.89
CA TYR A 565 0.45 18.98 0.85
C TYR A 565 1.71 19.61 0.25
N CYS A 566 2.62 20.13 1.10
CA CYS A 566 3.87 20.72 0.64
C CYS A 566 4.73 19.70 -0.11
N ARG A 567 4.72 18.42 0.29
CA ARG A 567 5.51 17.37 -0.35
C ARG A 567 5.03 16.98 -1.74
N THR A 568 3.72 16.98 -1.97
CA THR A 568 3.10 16.58 -3.24
C THR A 568 3.07 17.69 -4.27
N GLU A 569 2.71 18.92 -3.88
CA GLU A 569 2.47 20.02 -4.82
C GLU A 569 3.74 20.83 -5.14
N CYS A 570 4.63 21.04 -4.16
CA CYS A 570 5.75 21.96 -4.31
C CYS A 570 7.02 21.26 -4.81
N HIS A 571 7.54 21.75 -5.93
CA HIS A 571 8.82 21.31 -6.52
C HIS A 571 9.74 22.52 -6.76
N PRO A 572 10.36 23.08 -5.71
CA PRO A 572 11.18 24.27 -5.81
C PRO A 572 12.48 24.00 -6.59
N ARG A 573 12.98 25.04 -7.28
CA ARG A 573 14.28 25.04 -7.97
C ARG A 573 15.11 26.22 -7.50
N LEU A 574 16.43 26.05 -7.50
CA LEU A 574 17.34 27.16 -7.20
C LEU A 574 17.34 28.20 -8.31
N SER A 575 17.52 29.46 -7.91
CA SER A 575 17.82 30.57 -8.82
C SER A 575 19.32 30.62 -9.14
N ASP A 576 19.67 31.22 -10.29
CA ASP A 576 21.06 31.35 -10.73
C ASP A 576 21.91 32.26 -9.82
N SER A 577 21.28 33.25 -9.18
CA SER A 577 21.95 34.08 -8.18
C SER A 577 22.32 33.27 -6.93
N ALA A 578 21.41 32.40 -6.46
CA ALA A 578 21.65 31.54 -5.31
C ALA A 578 22.69 30.45 -5.62
N SER A 579 22.69 29.88 -6.83
CA SER A 579 23.68 28.88 -7.23
C SER A 579 25.10 29.45 -7.21
N THR A 580 25.28 30.66 -7.75
CA THR A 580 26.57 31.38 -7.74
C THR A 580 27.03 31.69 -6.31
N MET A 581 26.11 32.12 -5.44
CA MET A 581 26.41 32.40 -4.03
C MET A 581 26.84 31.13 -3.27
N LEU A 582 26.12 30.01 -3.46
CA LEU A 582 26.44 28.72 -2.83
C LEU A 582 27.78 28.18 -3.31
N GLN A 583 28.08 28.30 -4.61
CA GLN A 583 29.37 27.91 -5.17
C GLN A 583 30.51 28.68 -4.50
N ASN A 584 30.39 30.01 -4.43
CA ASN A 584 31.40 30.86 -3.81
C ASN A 584 31.60 30.55 -2.33
N ASN A 585 30.51 30.33 -1.58
CA ASN A 585 30.60 29.96 -0.16
C ASN A 585 31.22 28.59 0.05
N TYR A 586 30.87 27.60 -0.78
CA TYR A 586 31.47 26.26 -0.71
C TYR A 586 32.98 26.29 -0.99
N VAL A 587 33.42 27.06 -1.99
CA VAL A 587 34.85 27.24 -2.31
C VAL A 587 35.58 27.89 -1.14
N LYS A 588 35.00 28.92 -0.51
CA LYS A 588 35.57 29.58 0.68
C LYS A 588 35.73 28.60 1.85
N ILE A 589 34.67 27.87 2.21
CA ILE A 589 34.71 26.89 3.30
C ILE A 589 35.82 25.85 3.07
N ARG A 590 35.99 25.38 1.82
CA ARG A 590 37.03 24.42 1.47
C ARG A 590 38.44 25.03 1.53
N GLN A 591 38.59 26.30 1.17
CA GLN A 591 39.85 27.03 1.27
C GLN A 591 40.24 27.27 2.73
N ASP A 592 39.31 27.70 3.56
CA ASP A 592 39.52 27.95 4.99
C ASP A 592 39.96 26.67 5.71
N MET A 593 39.32 25.54 5.42
CA MET A 593 39.73 24.24 5.96
C MET A 593 41.09 23.78 5.48
N ARG A 594 41.47 24.09 4.23
CA ARG A 594 42.81 23.78 3.73
C ARG A 594 43.88 24.63 4.43
N GLN A 595 43.56 25.89 4.75
CA GLN A 595 44.44 26.74 5.55
C GLN A 595 44.57 26.20 6.97
N GLN A 596 43.46 25.88 7.64
CA GLN A 596 43.48 25.30 8.98
C GLN A 596 44.27 23.99 9.04
N ALA A 597 44.08 23.08 8.07
CA ALA A 597 44.85 21.83 8.02
C ALA A 597 46.35 22.04 7.81
N ASN A 598 46.75 23.09 7.08
CA ASN A 598 48.15 23.45 6.92
C ASN A 598 48.74 24.09 8.19
N GLU A 599 47.93 24.82 8.95
CA GLU A 599 48.34 25.49 10.19
C GLU A 599 48.47 24.51 11.37
N THR A 600 47.50 23.60 11.53
CA THR A 600 47.51 22.61 12.61
C THR A 600 48.32 21.35 12.27
N GLY A 601 48.60 21.10 10.98
CA GLY A 601 49.29 19.90 10.52
C GLY A 601 48.47 18.60 10.66
N GLU A 602 47.23 18.70 11.13
CA GLU A 602 46.31 17.59 11.31
C GLU A 602 45.18 17.65 10.26
N ALA A 603 44.85 16.49 9.69
CA ALA A 603 43.71 16.39 8.79
C ALA A 603 42.41 16.60 9.58
N ALA A 604 41.50 17.40 9.02
CA ALA A 604 40.16 17.57 9.60
C ALA A 604 39.45 16.21 9.74
N ALA A 605 38.88 15.96 10.92
CA ALA A 605 38.24 14.68 11.25
C ALA A 605 37.06 14.30 10.32
N ILE A 606 36.45 15.29 9.65
CA ILE A 606 35.35 15.08 8.71
C ILE A 606 35.71 15.73 7.36
N PRO A 607 35.84 14.95 6.27
CA PRO A 607 36.16 15.50 4.96
C PRO A 607 34.97 16.24 4.35
N ILE A 608 35.21 17.46 3.88
CA ILE A 608 34.25 18.22 3.07
C ILE A 608 34.20 17.63 1.66
N THR A 609 33.09 16.97 1.33
CA THR A 609 32.86 16.37 0.01
C THR A 609 31.83 17.15 -0.79
N VAL A 610 31.64 16.78 -2.05
CA VAL A 610 30.58 17.36 -2.92
C VAL A 610 29.19 17.09 -2.33
N ARG A 611 29.03 16.02 -1.53
CA ARG A 611 27.76 15.69 -0.85
C ARG A 611 27.28 16.78 0.09
N GLN A 612 28.18 17.54 0.71
CA GLN A 612 27.78 18.66 1.55
C GLN A 612 27.17 19.81 0.75
N LEU A 613 27.66 20.05 -0.48
CA LEU A 613 27.05 21.02 -1.37
C LEU A 613 25.64 20.55 -1.80
N GLU A 614 25.49 19.27 -2.12
CA GLU A 614 24.17 18.67 -2.40
C GLU A 614 23.22 18.77 -1.21
N ALA A 615 23.72 18.54 0.01
CA ALA A 615 22.95 18.68 1.24
C ALA A 615 22.43 20.11 1.43
N ILE A 616 23.28 21.13 1.22
CA ILE A 616 22.89 22.54 1.32
C ILE A 616 21.81 22.88 0.28
N ILE A 617 21.93 22.35 -0.94
CA ILE A 617 20.91 22.48 -1.99
C ILE A 617 19.59 21.87 -1.52
N ARG A 618 19.58 20.64 -0.98
CA ARG A 618 18.36 20.00 -0.46
C ARG A 618 17.74 20.79 0.70
N LEU A 619 18.55 21.35 1.58
CA LEU A 619 18.07 22.19 2.69
C LEU A 619 17.41 23.48 2.18
N SER A 620 17.99 24.11 1.15
CA SER A 620 17.39 25.29 0.53
C SER A 620 16.04 24.96 -0.13
N GLU A 621 15.94 23.79 -0.78
CA GLU A 621 14.70 23.30 -1.35
C GLU A 621 13.65 22.99 -0.27
N ALA A 622 14.05 22.36 0.84
CA ALA A 622 13.15 22.10 1.97
C ALA A 622 12.62 23.39 2.60
N LEU A 623 13.47 24.41 2.77
CA LEU A 623 13.06 25.72 3.28
C LEU A 623 12.10 26.45 2.33
N ALA A 624 12.35 26.36 1.01
CA ALA A 624 11.43 26.90 0.02
C ALA A 624 10.07 26.18 0.10
N LYS A 625 10.08 24.84 0.21
CA LYS A 625 8.88 24.00 0.33
C LYS A 625 8.03 24.33 1.55
N MET A 626 8.64 24.73 2.67
CA MET A 626 7.91 25.16 3.88
C MET A 626 7.12 26.44 3.67
N ARG A 627 7.54 27.29 2.72
CA ARG A 627 6.90 28.56 2.36
C ARG A 627 6.02 28.47 1.10
N LEU A 628 5.86 27.25 0.58
CA LEU A 628 5.21 26.88 -0.68
C LEU A 628 5.97 27.34 -1.94
#